data_AF-A0A1B8EN79-F1
#
_entry.id   AF-A0A1B8EN79-F1
#
_cell.length_a   1.000
_cell.length_b   1.000
_cell.length_c   1.000
_cell.angle_alpha   90.00
_cell.angle_beta   90.00
_cell.angle_gamma   90.00
#
_symmetry.space_group_name_H-M   'P 1'
#
loop_
_entity.id
_entity.type
_entity.pdbx_description
1 polymer ?
#
loop_
_entity_poly.entity_id
_entity_poly.type
_entity_poly.pdbx_seq_one_letter_code
_entity_poly.pdbx_strand_id
1 'polypeptide(L)'
;MSSKIVFKVSLGQGSSEYYGVLNIADIRHEDGSLIKIQKTLDIAFNSPVQMTGSRDFSVNVIPWIEIDPTATNTEIDSSTFAVAAKLPFPQPYTVNDSFGIDISFNGDITTDTKRYTESIVITQDSE
;
A
#
# COMPACT_ATOMS: atom_id res chain seq x y z
N MET A 1 18.84 12.69 5.78
CA MET A 1 17.36 12.59 5.81
C MET A 1 16.98 11.70 4.64
N SER A 2 16.12 10.70 4.84
CA SER A 2 15.55 9.95 3.72
C SER A 2 14.61 10.88 2.95
N SER A 3 14.70 10.87 1.61
CA SER A 3 13.88 11.71 0.75
C SER A 3 12.43 11.20 0.74
N LYS A 4 11.45 12.08 0.53
CA LYS A 4 10.04 11.70 0.48
C LYS A 4 9.79 10.74 -0.68
N ILE A 5 9.03 9.66 -0.45
CA ILE A 5 8.58 8.75 -1.50
C ILE A 5 7.34 9.33 -2.17
N VAL A 6 7.35 9.39 -3.50
CA VAL A 6 6.23 9.77 -4.36
C VAL A 6 5.84 8.60 -5.26
N PHE A 7 4.57 8.54 -5.66
CA PHE A 7 4.00 7.45 -6.43
C PHE A 7 2.72 7.90 -7.12
N LYS A 8 2.23 7.07 -8.05
CA LYS A 8 0.90 7.15 -8.63
C LYS A 8 0.02 6.09 -8.01
N VAL A 9 -1.24 6.44 -7.76
CA VAL A 9 -2.26 5.54 -7.25
C VAL A 9 -3.50 5.62 -8.12
N SER A 10 -4.12 4.47 -8.37
CA SER A 10 -5.38 4.36 -9.10
C SER A 10 -6.22 3.19 -8.56
N LEU A 11 -7.48 3.10 -8.98
CA LEU A 11 -8.28 1.90 -8.76
C LEU A 11 -7.68 0.75 -9.58
N GLY A 12 -7.32 -0.32 -8.90
CA GLY A 12 -6.88 -1.55 -9.53
C GLY A 12 -8.05 -2.31 -10.16
N GLN A 13 -7.71 -3.19 -11.09
CA GLN A 13 -8.66 -4.11 -11.70
C GLN A 13 -9.28 -5.02 -10.61
N GLY A 14 -10.60 -5.19 -10.65
CA GLY A 14 -11.35 -5.98 -9.66
C GLY A 14 -12.05 -5.14 -8.58
N SER A 15 -11.85 -3.82 -8.58
CA SER A 15 -12.62 -2.91 -7.74
C SER A 15 -14.12 -2.98 -8.06
N SER A 16 -14.97 -3.04 -7.03
CA SER A 16 -16.43 -3.16 -7.09
C SER A 16 -17.06 -2.62 -5.80
N GLU A 17 -18.39 -2.71 -5.68
CA GLU A 17 -19.12 -2.36 -4.45
C GLU A 17 -18.82 -3.30 -3.25
N TYR A 18 -18.09 -4.39 -3.45
CA TYR A 18 -17.74 -5.35 -2.39
C TYR A 18 -16.24 -5.47 -2.14
N TYR A 19 -15.42 -5.04 -3.11
CA TYR A 19 -13.97 -5.25 -3.10
C TYR A 19 -13.27 -3.99 -3.58
N GLY A 20 -12.29 -3.54 -2.82
CA GLY A 20 -11.44 -2.41 -3.16
C GLY A 20 -10.07 -2.92 -3.59
N VAL A 21 -9.56 -2.39 -4.70
CA VAL A 21 -8.19 -2.63 -5.15
C VAL A 21 -7.52 -1.29 -5.38
N LEU A 22 -6.41 -1.05 -4.69
CA LEU A 22 -5.54 0.12 -4.91
C LEU A 22 -4.30 -0.36 -5.68
N ASN A 23 -4.12 0.16 -6.89
CA ASN A 23 -2.90 -0.06 -7.67
C ASN A 23 -1.94 1.12 -7.45
N ILE A 24 -0.74 0.82 -6.96
CA ILE A 24 0.33 1.79 -6.70
C ILE A 24 1.48 1.50 -7.65
N ALA A 25 1.93 2.52 -8.37
CA ALA A 25 2.99 2.42 -9.37
C ALA A 25 3.87 3.69 -9.38
N ASP A 26 4.93 3.70 -10.18
CA ASP A 26 5.84 4.85 -10.34
C ASP A 26 6.44 5.29 -8.99
N ILE A 27 6.74 4.31 -8.12
CA ILE A 27 7.23 4.53 -6.75
C ILE A 27 8.71 4.93 -6.81
N ARG A 28 9.02 6.14 -6.35
CA ARG A 28 10.39 6.70 -6.37
C ARG A 28 10.60 7.75 -5.29
N HIS A 29 11.84 8.05 -4.94
CA HIS A 29 12.11 9.25 -4.15
C HIS A 29 11.88 10.51 -5.00
N GLU A 30 11.39 11.57 -4.36
CA GLU A 30 11.14 12.88 -5.01
C GLU A 30 12.41 13.50 -5.61
N ASP A 31 13.57 13.20 -5.03
CA ASP A 31 14.89 13.66 -5.50
C ASP A 31 15.49 12.78 -6.61
N GLY A 32 14.80 11.72 -7.02
CA GLY A 32 15.25 10.77 -8.04
C GLY A 32 16.25 9.72 -7.54
N SER A 33 16.58 9.68 -6.25
CA SER A 33 17.39 8.61 -5.68
C SER A 33 16.66 7.26 -5.65
N LEU A 34 17.43 6.18 -5.60
CA LEU A 34 16.89 4.82 -5.57
C LEU A 34 16.29 4.51 -4.18
N ILE A 35 15.08 3.97 -4.18
CA ILE A 35 14.47 3.39 -2.97
C ILE A 35 15.12 2.02 -2.74
N LYS A 36 15.71 1.86 -1.56
CA LYS A 36 16.33 0.61 -1.10
C LYS A 36 15.59 0.13 0.12
N ILE A 37 14.82 -0.94 -0.06
CA ILE A 37 14.12 -1.63 1.02
C ILE A 37 15.13 -2.62 1.61
N GLN A 38 15.52 -2.47 2.87
CA GLN A 38 16.45 -3.40 3.50
C GLN A 38 15.70 -4.54 4.20
N LYS A 39 14.58 -4.21 4.84
CA LYS A 39 13.73 -5.18 5.54
C LYS A 39 12.27 -4.96 5.24
N THR A 40 11.78 -3.73 5.29
CA THR A 40 10.33 -3.48 5.31
C THR A 40 9.95 -2.24 4.52
N LEU A 41 8.87 -2.37 3.75
CA LEU A 41 8.14 -1.24 3.20
C LEU A 41 6.87 -1.05 4.02
N ASP A 42 6.71 0.11 4.61
CA ASP A 42 5.55 0.44 5.43
C ASP A 42 4.59 1.33 4.60
N ILE A 43 3.30 0.99 4.62
CA ILE A 43 2.26 1.67 3.88
C ILE A 43 1.15 2.05 4.86
N ALA A 44 0.89 3.35 5.01
CA ALA A 44 -0.29 3.85 5.69
C ALA A 44 -1.35 4.25 4.67
N PHE A 45 -2.61 3.89 4.91
CA PHE A 45 -3.74 4.24 4.02
C PHE A 45 -5.07 4.17 4.77
N ASN A 46 -6.12 4.80 4.22
CA ASN A 46 -7.48 4.68 4.73
C ASN A 46 -8.21 3.51 4.06
N SER A 47 -9.09 2.87 4.82
CA SER A 47 -9.96 1.79 4.35
C SER A 47 -11.40 1.98 4.83
N PRO A 48 -12.42 1.62 4.03
CA PRO A 48 -13.81 1.59 4.47
C PRO A 48 -14.10 0.47 5.49
N VAL A 49 -13.21 -0.52 5.57
CA VAL A 49 -13.37 -1.71 6.41
C VAL A 49 -12.13 -1.98 7.24
N GLN A 50 -12.32 -2.65 8.38
CA GLN A 50 -11.22 -3.12 9.21
C GLN A 50 -10.50 -4.29 8.53
N MET A 51 -9.16 -4.27 8.54
CA MET A 51 -8.35 -5.38 8.04
C MET A 51 -8.19 -6.45 9.12
N THR A 52 -9.04 -7.49 9.09
CA THR A 52 -8.99 -8.62 10.03
C THR A 52 -8.31 -9.85 9.42
N GLY A 53 -6.98 -9.79 9.31
CA GLY A 53 -6.17 -10.90 8.82
C GLY A 53 -6.15 -11.04 7.29
N SER A 54 -5.62 -12.15 6.80
CA SER A 54 -5.24 -12.34 5.39
C SER A 54 -6.40 -12.48 4.41
N ARG A 55 -7.64 -12.66 4.89
CA ARG A 55 -8.83 -12.71 4.02
C ARG A 55 -9.37 -11.35 3.64
N ASP A 56 -9.14 -10.35 4.48
CA ASP A 56 -9.69 -9.00 4.31
C ASP A 56 -8.65 -8.04 3.73
N PHE A 57 -7.39 -8.46 3.71
CA PHE A 57 -6.25 -7.68 3.27
C PHE A 57 -5.26 -8.60 2.57
N SER A 58 -4.96 -8.29 1.31
CA SER A 58 -3.89 -8.94 0.56
C SER A 58 -3.07 -7.91 -0.20
N VAL A 59 -1.78 -8.19 -0.33
CA VAL A 59 -0.85 -7.36 -1.06
C VAL A 59 -0.17 -8.21 -2.11
N ASN A 60 -0.19 -7.75 -3.35
CA ASN A 60 0.58 -8.32 -4.44
C ASN A 60 1.65 -7.31 -4.86
N VAL A 61 2.91 -7.76 -4.92
CA VAL A 61 4.04 -6.95 -5.38
C VAL A 61 4.38 -7.36 -6.82
N ILE A 62 4.74 -6.38 -7.64
CA ILE A 62 5.13 -6.58 -9.04
C ILE A 62 6.56 -6.03 -9.20
N PRO A 63 7.53 -6.79 -9.74
CA PRO A 63 7.47 -8.24 -9.99
C PRO A 63 7.18 -9.03 -8.71
N TRP A 64 6.65 -10.26 -8.88
CA TRP A 64 6.21 -11.09 -7.75
C TRP A 64 7.36 -11.38 -6.78
N ILE A 65 7.13 -11.03 -5.51
CA ILE A 65 7.99 -11.33 -4.36
C ILE A 65 7.07 -11.89 -3.28
N GLU A 66 7.43 -13.06 -2.76
CA GLU A 66 6.70 -13.68 -1.66
C GLU A 66 6.92 -12.86 -0.38
N ILE A 67 5.85 -12.23 0.11
CA ILE A 67 5.81 -11.45 1.34
C ILE A 67 4.59 -11.84 2.17
N ASP A 68 4.69 -11.71 3.50
CA ASP A 68 3.58 -11.92 4.43
C ASP A 68 3.24 -10.58 5.11
N PRO A 69 2.36 -9.76 4.50
CA PRO A 69 2.10 -8.42 4.99
C PRO A 69 1.22 -8.45 6.25
N THR A 70 1.54 -7.59 7.21
CA THR A 70 0.74 -7.41 8.43
C THR A 70 0.09 -6.05 8.42
N ALA A 71 -1.08 -5.92 9.04
CA ALA A 71 -1.80 -4.65 9.14
C ALA A 71 -2.33 -4.44 10.55
N THR A 72 -2.28 -3.19 11.01
CA THR A 72 -3.00 -2.72 12.19
C THR A 72 -4.01 -1.66 11.79
N ASN A 73 -5.09 -1.54 12.55
CA ASN A 73 -6.22 -0.66 12.23
C ASN A 73 -6.49 0.29 13.39
N THR A 74 -6.85 1.52 13.09
CA THR A 74 -7.43 2.48 14.03
C THR A 74 -8.68 3.07 13.38
N GLU A 75 -9.84 2.90 14.00
CA GLU A 75 -11.07 3.56 13.53
C GLU A 75 -10.91 5.08 13.71
N ILE A 76 -11.10 5.84 12.63
CA ILE A 76 -11.02 7.31 12.65
C ILE A 76 -12.40 7.96 12.56
N ASP A 77 -13.36 7.28 11.93
CA ASP A 77 -14.79 7.57 11.99
C ASP A 77 -15.61 6.31 11.68
N SER A 78 -16.94 6.42 11.76
CA SER A 78 -17.89 5.30 11.60
C SER A 78 -17.83 4.56 10.26
N SER A 79 -17.07 5.08 9.29
CA SER A 79 -16.96 4.56 7.93
C SER A 79 -15.51 4.44 7.46
N THR A 80 -14.52 4.67 8.32
CA THR A 80 -13.11 4.65 7.90
C THR A 80 -12.16 4.24 9.01
N PHE A 81 -11.22 3.40 8.60
CA PHE A 81 -10.11 2.91 9.38
C PHE A 81 -8.82 3.43 8.78
N ALA A 82 -7.97 4.04 9.62
CA ALA A 82 -6.57 4.24 9.30
C ALA A 82 -5.84 2.90 9.45
N VAL A 83 -5.20 2.44 8.37
CA VAL A 83 -4.48 1.18 8.30
C VAL A 83 -2.99 1.46 8.24
N ALA A 84 -2.23 0.80 9.09
CA ALA A 84 -0.77 0.77 9.00
C ALA A 84 -0.34 -0.65 8.62
N ALA A 85 0.03 -0.82 7.34
CA ALA A 85 0.51 -2.06 6.77
C ALA A 85 2.04 -2.10 6.73
N LYS A 86 2.58 -3.28 6.99
CA LYS A 86 4.01 -3.57 6.98
C LYS A 86 4.28 -4.75 6.08
N LEU A 87 5.07 -4.53 5.03
CA LEU A 87 5.42 -5.50 4.01
C LEU A 87 6.87 -5.95 4.25
N PRO A 88 7.11 -7.13 4.85
CA PRO A 88 8.45 -7.64 5.06
C PRO A 88 9.02 -8.19 3.74
N PHE A 89 10.19 -7.70 3.34
CA PHE A 89 10.93 -8.22 2.20
C PHE A 89 11.93 -9.30 2.68
N PRO A 90 11.96 -10.49 2.06
CA PRO A 90 12.84 -11.58 2.50
C PRO A 90 14.32 -11.28 2.25
N GLN A 91 14.62 -10.39 1.31
CA GLN A 91 15.96 -9.91 0.98
C GLN A 91 15.90 -8.42 0.62
N PRO A 92 17.00 -7.67 0.78
CA PRO A 92 17.05 -6.28 0.35
C PRO A 92 16.64 -6.14 -1.12
N TYR A 93 15.79 -5.16 -1.41
CA TYR A 93 15.23 -4.93 -2.73
C TYR A 93 15.41 -3.47 -3.15
N THR A 94 15.93 -3.28 -4.36
CA THR A 94 16.02 -1.96 -4.99
C THR A 94 14.84 -1.79 -5.94
N VAL A 95 14.00 -0.80 -5.66
CA VAL A 95 12.85 -0.46 -6.49
C VAL A 95 13.32 -0.02 -7.87
N ASN A 96 12.59 -0.45 -8.90
CA ASN A 96 12.83 -0.11 -10.30
C ASN A 96 11.53 0.39 -10.95
N ASP A 97 11.60 0.84 -12.20
CA ASP A 97 10.45 1.45 -12.91
C ASP A 97 9.25 0.51 -13.12
N SER A 98 9.46 -0.81 -13.03
CA SER A 98 8.39 -1.81 -13.12
C SER A 98 7.77 -2.18 -11.76
N PHE A 99 8.32 -1.63 -10.67
CA PHE A 99 7.87 -1.96 -9.33
C PHE A 99 6.47 -1.38 -9.06
N GLY A 100 5.56 -2.24 -8.61
CA GLY A 100 4.20 -1.88 -8.28
C GLY A 100 3.66 -2.69 -7.12
N ILE A 101 2.58 -2.20 -6.52
CA ILE A 101 1.91 -2.82 -5.38
C ILE A 101 0.41 -2.73 -5.63
N ASP A 102 -0.27 -3.88 -5.60
CA ASP A 102 -1.72 -3.96 -5.53
C ASP A 102 -2.13 -4.29 -4.10
N ILE A 103 -2.98 -3.45 -3.51
CA ILE A 103 -3.57 -3.68 -2.20
C ILE A 103 -5.04 -3.98 -2.40
N SER A 104 -5.47 -5.19 -2.02
CA SER A 104 -6.86 -5.64 -2.16
C SER A 104 -7.51 -5.88 -0.81
N PHE A 105 -8.76 -5.43 -0.64
CA PHE A 105 -9.53 -5.57 0.59
C PHE A 105 -11.05 -5.58 0.38
N ASN A 106 -11.80 -6.05 1.38
CA ASN A 106 -13.25 -6.28 1.29
C ASN A 106 -14.09 -5.03 1.58
N GLY A 107 -14.01 -3.99 0.75
CA GLY A 107 -14.88 -2.82 0.89
C GLY A 107 -14.95 -1.91 -0.32
N ASP A 108 -16.07 -1.20 -0.46
CA ASP A 108 -16.30 -0.26 -1.57
C ASP A 108 -15.45 1.00 -1.43
N ILE A 109 -14.67 1.28 -2.47
CA ILE A 109 -13.91 2.52 -2.64
C ILE A 109 -14.26 3.24 -3.95
N THR A 110 -15.23 2.71 -4.70
CA THR A 110 -15.61 3.20 -6.02
C THR A 110 -16.48 4.47 -5.93
N THR A 111 -17.15 4.67 -4.81
CA THR A 111 -18.04 5.81 -4.55
C THR A 111 -17.34 7.05 -3.99
N ASP A 112 -16.17 6.88 -3.34
CA ASP A 112 -15.32 7.97 -2.85
C ASP A 112 -13.82 7.66 -3.05
N THR A 113 -13.44 7.43 -4.30
CA THR A 113 -12.07 6.99 -4.64
C THR A 113 -10.99 7.92 -4.12
N LYS A 114 -11.22 9.25 -4.19
CA LYS A 114 -10.23 10.24 -3.76
C LYS A 114 -9.86 10.10 -2.29
N ARG A 115 -10.85 9.90 -1.41
CA ARG A 115 -10.65 9.71 0.03
C ARG A 115 -9.65 8.59 0.34
N TYR A 116 -9.67 7.51 -0.45
CA TYR A 116 -8.79 6.36 -0.25
C TYR A 116 -7.46 6.55 -0.97
N THR A 117 -7.45 7.02 -2.22
CA THR A 117 -6.21 7.19 -2.99
C THR A 117 -5.32 8.29 -2.44
N GLU A 118 -5.87 9.42 -1.98
CA GLU A 118 -5.08 10.55 -1.46
C GLU A 118 -4.56 10.32 -0.02
N SER A 119 -5.01 9.25 0.64
CA SER A 119 -4.60 8.91 2.02
C SER A 119 -3.27 8.16 2.12
N ILE A 120 -2.74 7.68 1.00
CA ILE A 120 -1.62 6.75 1.01
C ILE A 120 -0.33 7.48 1.38
N VAL A 121 0.45 6.85 2.27
CA VAL A 121 1.82 7.24 2.60
C VAL A 121 2.69 6.01 2.56
N ILE A 122 3.82 6.08 1.88
CA ILE A 122 4.80 5.00 1.80
C ILE A 122 6.09 5.45 2.45
N THR A 123 6.63 4.62 3.32
CA THR A 123 7.95 4.79 3.93
C THR A 123 8.73 3.49 3.82
N GLN A 124 10.05 3.61 3.70
CA GLN A 124 10.97 2.46 3.76
C GLN A 124 11.72 2.46 5.08
N ASP A 125 12.23 1.30 5.47
CA ASP A 125 13.14 1.23 6.61
C ASP A 125 14.45 2.01 6.34
N SER A 126 15.03 2.51 7.43
CA SER A 126 16.36 3.14 7.41
C SER A 126 17.40 2.05 7.58
N GLU A 127 18.48 2.09 6.77
CA GLU A 127 19.64 1.19 6.88
C GLU A 127 20.18 1.08 8.31
#